data_AF-A0A7V4SYF5-F1
#
_entry.id   AF-A0A7V4SYF5-F1
#
_cell.length_a   1.000
_cell.length_b   1.000
_cell.length_c   1.000
_cell.angle_alpha   90.00
_cell.angle_beta   90.00
_cell.angle_gamma   90.00
#
_symmetry.space_group_name_H-M   'P 1'
#
loop_
_entity.id
_entity.type
_entity.pdbx_description
1 polymer ?
#
loop_
_entity_poly.entity_id
_entity_poly.type
_entity_poly.pdbx_seq_one_letter_code
_entity_poly.pdbx_strand_id
1 'polypeptide(L)'
;MDINAIVAIAETHAEPLARKWLERLRREEGMEKYLLRPEEELLQHVRAAYEEIGTYLDQPRHMVIVEHFRNTGRRRRAEGVPLPQVVRAVQIARIVLWQYVIEEGIFDSTANLYQGLNLYRQVVNFFDAAVLFAVQGYTEEP
;
A
#
# COMPACT_ATOMS: atom_id res chain seq x y z
N MET A 1 21.80 -7.96 0.79
CA MET A 1 20.86 -6.96 1.32
C MET A 1 19.60 -7.70 1.74
N ASP A 2 19.27 -7.55 3.02
CA ASP A 2 18.23 -8.31 3.69
C ASP A 2 16.84 -7.76 3.31
N ILE A 3 15.78 -8.57 3.47
CA ILE A 3 14.37 -8.17 3.25
C ILE A 3 14.06 -6.83 3.96
N ASN A 4 14.80 -6.59 5.04
CA ASN A 4 14.79 -5.44 5.92
C ASN A 4 15.01 -4.11 5.20
N ALA A 5 15.61 -4.03 4.00
CA ALA A 5 15.92 -2.74 3.39
C ALA A 5 14.67 -1.96 2.91
N ILE A 6 13.78 -2.59 2.14
CA ILE A 6 12.52 -1.91 1.72
C ILE A 6 11.56 -1.78 2.88
N VAL A 7 11.50 -2.78 3.76
CA VAL A 7 10.70 -2.72 4.99
C VAL A 7 11.13 -1.55 5.86
N ALA A 8 12.43 -1.43 6.13
CA ALA A 8 12.97 -0.31 6.90
C ALA A 8 12.70 1.03 6.21
N ILE A 9 12.76 1.12 4.87
CA ILE A 9 12.34 2.34 4.18
C ILE A 9 10.86 2.64 4.43
N ALA A 10 9.98 1.66 4.21
CA ALA A 10 8.55 1.86 4.34
C ALA A 10 8.17 2.29 5.76
N GLU A 11 8.77 1.66 6.77
CA GLU A 11 8.52 1.93 8.18
C GLU A 11 9.15 3.27 8.61
N THR A 12 10.40 3.54 8.23
CA THR A 12 11.12 4.78 8.63
C THR A 12 10.61 6.01 7.89
N HIS A 13 10.14 5.86 6.65
CA HIS A 13 9.70 6.95 5.79
C HIS A 13 8.19 6.91 5.51
N ALA A 14 7.41 6.27 6.39
CA ALA A 14 5.97 6.11 6.23
C ALA A 14 5.24 7.45 6.01
N GLU A 15 5.64 8.49 6.74
CA GLU A 15 5.05 9.83 6.63
C GLU A 15 5.36 10.50 5.27
N PRO A 16 6.63 10.60 4.81
CA PRO A 16 6.94 11.02 3.43
C PRO A 16 6.21 10.21 2.35
N LEU A 17 6.14 8.88 2.51
CA LEU A 17 5.43 8.00 1.58
C LEU A 17 3.93 8.28 1.54
N ALA A 18 3.30 8.52 2.69
CA ALA A 18 1.89 8.87 2.79
C ALA A 18 1.58 10.18 2.05
N ARG A 19 2.44 11.20 2.21
CA ARG A 19 2.31 12.48 1.51
C ARG A 19 2.45 12.32 0.00
N LYS A 20 3.51 11.63 -0.45
CA LYS A 20 3.70 11.33 -1.89
C LYS A 20 2.53 10.54 -2.47
N TRP A 21 1.96 9.61 -1.68
CA TRP A 21 0.77 8.87 -2.08
C TRP A 21 -0.43 9.78 -2.28
N LEU A 22 -0.72 10.67 -1.34
CA LEU A 22 -1.84 11.60 -1.47
C LEU A 22 -1.65 12.58 -2.63
N GLU A 23 -0.44 13.09 -2.83
CA GLU A 23 -0.10 13.92 -3.99
C GLU A 23 -0.31 13.19 -5.31
N ARG A 24 0.09 11.92 -5.39
CA ARG A 24 -0.11 11.10 -6.60
C ARG A 24 -1.59 10.80 -6.83
N LEU A 25 -2.33 10.54 -5.76
CA LEU A 25 -3.78 10.27 -5.78
C LEU A 25 -4.56 11.48 -6.30
N ARG A 26 -4.19 12.69 -5.87
CA ARG A 26 -4.79 13.96 -6.33
C ARG A 26 -4.59 14.24 -7.82
N ARG A 27 -3.58 13.62 -8.44
CA ARG A 27 -3.27 13.74 -9.87
C ARG A 27 -3.88 12.61 -10.71
N GLU A 28 -4.50 11.63 -10.07
CA GLU A 28 -5.09 10.49 -10.75
C GLU A 28 -6.54 10.79 -11.13
N GLU A 29 -6.86 10.68 -12.41
CA GLU A 29 -8.23 10.84 -12.90
C GLU A 29 -9.16 9.78 -12.31
N GLY A 30 -10.39 10.17 -11.95
CA GLY A 30 -11.38 9.23 -11.47
C GLY A 30 -11.22 8.84 -10.00
N MET A 31 -10.48 9.61 -9.19
CA MET A 31 -10.30 9.41 -7.74
C MET A 31 -11.13 10.38 -6.88
N GLU A 32 -12.08 11.11 -7.47
CA GLU A 32 -12.81 12.21 -6.82
C GLU A 32 -13.60 11.71 -5.61
N LYS A 33 -14.32 10.60 -5.77
CA LYS A 33 -15.05 9.98 -4.64
C LYS A 33 -14.08 9.54 -3.56
N TYR A 34 -12.88 9.04 -3.91
CA TYR A 34 -11.84 8.63 -2.98
C TYR A 34 -11.28 9.82 -2.16
N LEU A 35 -11.21 10.99 -2.77
CA LEU A 35 -10.62 12.18 -2.18
C LEU A 35 -11.60 13.00 -1.33
N LEU A 36 -12.88 12.59 -1.22
CA LEU A 36 -13.86 13.26 -0.34
C LEU A 36 -13.59 13.08 1.15
N ARG A 37 -12.68 12.18 1.54
CA ARG A 37 -12.33 11.98 2.95
C ARG A 37 -11.39 13.08 3.46
N PRO A 38 -11.42 13.34 4.78
CA PRO A 38 -10.44 14.22 5.40
C PRO A 38 -9.01 13.77 5.06
N GLU A 39 -8.18 14.73 4.65
CA GLU A 39 -6.77 14.48 4.30
C GLU A 39 -6.02 13.78 5.43
N GLU A 40 -6.22 14.22 6.68
CA GLU A 40 -5.61 13.60 7.85
C GLU A 40 -5.98 12.12 7.99
N GLU A 41 -7.24 11.76 7.74
CA GLU A 41 -7.69 10.37 7.80
C GLU A 41 -7.05 9.52 6.68
N LEU A 42 -6.94 10.08 5.47
CA LEU A 42 -6.30 9.43 4.35
C LEU A 42 -4.80 9.19 4.61
N LEU A 43 -4.10 10.19 5.14
CA LEU A 43 -2.68 10.13 5.48
C LEU A 43 -2.43 9.13 6.62
N GLN A 44 -3.18 9.21 7.72
CA GLN A 44 -3.05 8.28 8.84
C GLN A 44 -3.26 6.83 8.41
N HIS A 45 -4.28 6.57 7.59
CA HIS A 45 -4.60 5.22 7.15
C HIS A 45 -3.50 4.62 6.27
N VAL A 46 -3.01 5.36 5.27
CA VAL A 46 -1.94 4.85 4.40
C VAL A 46 -0.60 4.76 5.12
N ARG A 47 -0.33 5.69 6.07
CA ARG A 47 0.88 5.66 6.89
C ARG A 47 0.94 4.39 7.73
N ALA A 48 -0.15 4.05 8.43
CA ALA A 48 -0.24 2.81 9.20
C ALA A 48 0.03 1.58 8.31
N ALA A 49 -0.48 1.56 7.07
CA ALA A 49 -0.22 0.46 6.15
C ALA A 49 1.27 0.34 5.75
N TYR A 50 2.00 1.44 5.66
CA TYR A 50 3.46 1.41 5.43
C TYR A 50 4.24 1.00 6.69
N GLU A 51 3.84 1.49 7.87
CA GLU A 51 4.42 1.14 9.17
C GLU A 51 4.26 -0.36 9.51
N GLU A 52 3.21 -1.01 9.00
CA GLU A 52 2.93 -2.42 9.27
C GLU A 52 3.45 -3.37 8.18
N ILE A 53 4.08 -2.85 7.11
CA ILE A 53 4.44 -3.67 5.94
C ILE A 53 5.42 -4.80 6.29
N GLY A 54 6.34 -4.59 7.23
CA GLY A 54 7.30 -5.61 7.66
C GLY A 54 6.59 -6.79 8.33
N THR A 55 5.67 -6.49 9.24
CA THR A 55 4.79 -7.48 9.87
C THR A 55 3.99 -8.25 8.81
N TYR A 56 3.55 -7.55 7.76
CA TYR A 56 2.76 -8.16 6.71
C TYR A 56 3.55 -9.05 5.76
N LEU A 57 4.79 -8.68 5.46
CA LEU A 57 5.68 -9.49 4.63
C LEU A 57 6.14 -10.76 5.34
N ASP A 58 6.28 -10.73 6.67
CA ASP A 58 6.59 -11.92 7.47
C ASP A 58 5.44 -12.94 7.45
N GLN A 59 4.18 -12.47 7.57
CA GLN A 59 3.02 -13.37 7.66
C GLN A 59 1.84 -12.97 6.77
N PRO A 60 1.95 -12.99 5.42
CA PRO A 60 0.98 -12.38 4.50
C PRO A 60 -0.47 -12.89 4.57
N ARG A 61 -0.69 -14.04 5.20
CA ARG A 61 -2.01 -14.68 5.38
C ARG A 61 -2.44 -14.79 6.83
N HIS A 62 -1.76 -14.10 7.75
CA HIS A 62 -2.19 -14.04 9.13
C HIS A 62 -3.57 -13.38 9.20
N MET A 63 -4.48 -13.94 10.01
CA MET A 63 -5.89 -13.54 10.04
C MET A 63 -6.07 -12.04 10.31
N VAL A 64 -5.18 -11.44 11.10
CA VAL A 64 -5.18 -9.99 11.40
C VAL A 64 -5.03 -9.14 10.14
N ILE A 65 -4.14 -9.53 9.21
CA ILE A 65 -3.88 -8.81 7.96
C ILE A 65 -5.07 -8.94 7.01
N VAL A 66 -5.57 -10.17 6.88
CA VAL A 66 -6.73 -10.48 6.05
C VAL A 66 -7.91 -9.61 6.49
N GLU A 67 -8.16 -9.56 7.79
CA GLU A 67 -9.24 -8.79 8.37
C GLU A 67 -9.02 -7.28 8.29
N HIS A 68 -7.77 -6.79 8.41
CA HIS A 68 -7.43 -5.39 8.19
C HIS A 68 -7.85 -4.90 6.79
N PHE A 69 -7.46 -5.62 5.74
CA PHE A 69 -7.79 -5.23 4.37
C PHE A 69 -9.27 -5.43 4.05
N ARG A 70 -9.91 -6.48 4.59
CA ARG A 70 -11.37 -6.66 4.47
C ARG A 70 -12.14 -5.51 5.12
N ASN A 71 -11.75 -5.11 6.34
CA ASN A 71 -12.32 -3.94 7.02
C ASN A 71 -12.13 -2.66 6.20
N THR A 72 -10.96 -2.49 5.58
CA THR A 72 -10.71 -1.37 4.67
C THR A 72 -11.71 -1.37 3.50
N GLY A 73 -11.93 -2.52 2.87
CA GLY A 73 -12.92 -2.70 1.82
C GLY A 73 -14.34 -2.34 2.26
N ARG A 74 -14.82 -2.92 3.37
CA ARG A 74 -16.15 -2.64 3.96
C ARG A 74 -16.32 -1.16 4.26
N ARG A 75 -15.36 -0.57 4.97
CA ARG A 75 -15.37 0.86 5.30
C ARG A 75 -15.48 1.74 4.05
N ARG A 76 -14.69 1.48 3.01
CA ARG A 76 -14.77 2.26 1.77
C ARG A 76 -16.09 2.06 1.02
N ARG A 77 -16.72 0.88 1.09
CA ARG A 77 -18.08 0.69 0.55
C ARG A 77 -19.12 1.50 1.31
N ALA A 78 -19.10 1.44 2.65
CA ALA A 78 -20.01 2.20 3.51
C ALA A 78 -19.88 3.72 3.30
N GLU A 79 -18.68 4.20 2.96
CA GLU A 79 -18.41 5.59 2.57
C GLU A 79 -18.87 5.94 1.14
N GLY A 80 -19.42 4.99 0.37
CA GLY A 80 -19.89 5.20 -1.01
C GLY A 80 -18.77 5.34 -2.04
N VAL A 81 -17.58 4.82 -1.75
CA VAL A 81 -16.41 4.88 -2.64
C VAL A 81 -16.52 3.79 -3.69
N PRO A 82 -16.44 4.08 -5.00
CA PRO A 82 -16.45 3.04 -6.01
C PRO A 82 -15.27 2.06 -5.84
N LEU A 83 -15.54 0.75 -5.93
CA LEU A 83 -14.51 -0.29 -5.84
C LEU A 83 -13.27 -0.03 -6.72
N PRO A 84 -13.37 0.42 -7.99
CA PRO A 84 -12.19 0.73 -8.80
C PRO A 84 -11.25 1.74 -8.15
N GLN A 85 -11.80 2.73 -7.43
CA GLN A 85 -11.00 3.73 -6.74
C GLN A 85 -10.30 3.15 -5.51
N VAL A 86 -10.95 2.22 -4.80
CA VAL A 86 -10.33 1.49 -3.69
C VAL A 86 -9.13 0.68 -4.18
N VAL A 87 -9.31 -0.09 -5.25
CA VAL A 87 -8.23 -0.86 -5.88
C VAL A 87 -7.11 0.07 -6.34
N ARG A 88 -7.45 1.18 -7.01
CA ARG A 88 -6.47 2.12 -7.53
C ARG A 88 -5.66 2.79 -6.42
N ALA A 89 -6.29 3.15 -5.31
CA ALA A 89 -5.61 3.71 -4.14
C ALA A 89 -4.51 2.79 -3.59
N VAL A 90 -4.79 1.48 -3.48
CA VAL A 90 -3.81 0.47 -3.03
C VAL A 90 -2.68 0.31 -4.06
N GLN A 91 -3.00 0.28 -5.36
CA GLN A 91 -2.00 0.22 -6.41
C GLN A 91 -1.07 1.45 -6.44
N ILE A 92 -1.60 2.64 -6.17
CA ILE A 92 -0.81 3.88 -6.08
C ILE A 92 0.15 3.80 -4.89
N ALA A 93 -0.26 3.22 -3.75
CA ALA A 93 0.64 3.02 -2.61
C ALA A 93 1.84 2.14 -2.98
N ARG A 94 1.61 1.05 -3.72
CA ARG A 94 2.69 0.23 -4.28
C ARG A 94 3.64 1.03 -5.18
N ILE A 95 3.08 1.82 -6.10
CA ILE A 95 3.86 2.62 -7.05
C ILE A 95 4.75 3.62 -6.30
N VAL A 96 4.18 4.31 -5.32
CA VAL A 96 4.89 5.32 -4.52
C VAL A 96 6.03 4.71 -3.73
N LEU A 97 5.79 3.57 -3.06
CA LEU A 97 6.86 2.86 -2.35
C LEU A 97 8.00 2.46 -3.30
N TRP A 98 7.67 1.89 -4.45
CA TRP A 98 8.69 1.45 -5.40
C TRP A 98 9.48 2.61 -6.00
N GLN A 99 8.82 3.72 -6.33
CA GLN A 99 9.48 4.94 -6.79
C GLN A 99 10.43 5.49 -5.73
N TYR A 100 9.98 5.53 -4.48
CA TYR A 100 10.81 6.00 -3.37
C TYR A 100 12.06 5.15 -3.19
N VAL A 101 11.93 3.82 -3.22
CA VAL A 101 13.07 2.89 -3.11
C VAL A 101 14.08 3.09 -4.24
N ILE A 102 13.63 3.38 -5.46
CA ILE A 102 14.52 3.67 -6.60
C ILE A 102 15.21 5.02 -6.40
N GLU A 103 14.48 6.05 -5.97
CA GLU A 103 15.02 7.40 -5.72
C GLU A 103 16.14 7.41 -4.66
N GLU A 104 16.07 6.50 -3.67
CA GLU A 104 17.09 6.34 -2.62
C GLU A 104 18.35 5.54 -3.07
N GLY A 105 18.45 5.11 -4.33
CA GLY A 105 19.66 4.47 -4.87
C GLY A 105 19.96 3.07 -4.30
N ILE A 106 18.97 2.39 -3.71
CA ILE A 106 19.18 1.09 -3.04
C ILE A 106 19.73 0.01 -4.00
N PHE A 107 19.39 0.08 -5.28
CA PHE A 107 19.72 -0.94 -6.27
C PHE A 107 20.89 -0.58 -7.20
N ASP A 108 21.74 0.38 -6.82
CA ASP A 108 22.79 0.93 -7.69
C ASP A 108 23.97 -0.01 -7.98
N SER A 109 24.01 -1.21 -7.38
CA SER A 109 25.02 -2.24 -7.70
C SER A 109 24.43 -3.52 -8.29
N THR A 110 25.15 -4.16 -9.20
CA THR A 110 24.71 -5.41 -9.87
C THR A 110 24.51 -6.58 -8.91
N ALA A 111 25.25 -6.63 -7.80
CA ALA A 111 25.05 -7.61 -6.73
C ALA A 111 23.71 -7.42 -5.99
N ASN A 112 23.17 -6.20 -5.96
CA ASN A 112 21.88 -5.88 -5.34
C ASN A 112 20.68 -6.20 -6.25
N LEU A 113 20.89 -6.38 -7.56
CA LEU A 113 19.80 -6.48 -8.53
C LEU A 113 18.93 -7.74 -8.34
N TYR A 114 19.55 -8.93 -8.25
CA TYR A 114 18.81 -10.20 -8.06
C TYR A 114 18.07 -10.24 -6.72
N GLN A 115 18.65 -9.65 -5.67
CA GLN A 115 18.01 -9.56 -4.36
C GLN A 115 16.85 -8.55 -4.39
N GLY A 116 17.03 -7.44 -5.10
CA GLY A 116 15.98 -6.47 -5.38
C GLY A 116 14.79 -7.06 -6.11
N LEU A 117 15.00 -7.96 -7.07
CA LEU A 117 13.91 -8.67 -7.77
C LEU A 117 13.11 -9.58 -6.82
N ASN A 118 13.77 -10.31 -5.93
CA ASN A 118 13.08 -11.14 -4.94
C ASN A 118 12.26 -10.30 -3.96
N LEU A 119 12.80 -9.16 -3.54
CA LEU A 119 12.13 -8.24 -2.63
C LEU A 119 10.94 -7.54 -3.32
N TYR A 120 11.13 -7.10 -4.56
CA TYR A 120 10.05 -6.57 -5.41
C TYR A 120 8.89 -7.55 -5.53
N ARG A 121 9.17 -8.83 -5.80
CA ARG A 121 8.14 -9.88 -5.88
C ARG A 121 7.34 -10.00 -4.58
N GLN A 122 7.99 -9.90 -3.42
CA GLN A 122 7.31 -9.99 -2.12
C GLN A 122 6.41 -8.78 -1.87
N VAL A 123 6.90 -7.58 -2.17
CA VAL A 123 6.11 -6.33 -2.09
C VAL A 123 4.91 -6.40 -3.03
N VAL A 124 5.09 -6.86 -4.27
CA VAL A 124 3.98 -7.05 -5.22
C VAL A 124 2.94 -8.02 -4.68
N ASN A 125 3.37 -9.19 -4.19
CA ASN A 125 2.47 -10.19 -3.62
C ASN A 125 1.68 -9.65 -2.42
N PHE A 126 2.31 -8.83 -1.57
CA PHE A 126 1.65 -8.16 -0.46
C PHE A 126 0.52 -7.23 -0.94
N PHE A 127 0.82 -6.31 -1.87
CA PHE A 127 -0.18 -5.38 -2.38
C PHE A 127 -1.29 -6.08 -3.19
N ASP A 128 -0.97 -7.16 -3.89
CA ASP A 128 -1.98 -7.96 -4.61
C ASP A 128 -2.92 -8.68 -3.62
N ALA A 129 -2.38 -9.19 -2.50
CA ALA A 129 -3.19 -9.74 -1.41
C ALA A 129 -4.06 -8.66 -0.75
N ALA A 130 -3.50 -7.47 -0.49
CA ALA A 130 -4.23 -6.33 0.04
C ALA A 130 -5.43 -5.96 -0.84
N VAL A 131 -5.23 -5.91 -2.16
CA VAL A 131 -6.31 -5.70 -3.14
C VAL A 131 -7.36 -6.82 -3.06
N LEU A 132 -6.94 -8.08 -3.06
CA LEU A 132 -7.87 -9.22 -3.00
C LEU A 132 -8.76 -9.15 -1.75
N PHE A 133 -8.17 -8.93 -0.58
CA PHE A 133 -8.90 -8.87 0.69
C PHE A 133 -9.77 -7.62 0.80
N ALA A 134 -9.30 -6.47 0.29
CA ALA A 134 -10.13 -5.27 0.20
C ALA A 134 -11.34 -5.47 -0.73
N VAL A 135 -11.16 -6.13 -1.87
CA VAL A 135 -12.27 -6.48 -2.77
C VAL A 135 -13.26 -7.40 -2.07
N GLN A 136 -12.79 -8.46 -1.38
CA GLN A 136 -13.66 -9.37 -0.65
C GLN A 136 -14.50 -8.65 0.41
N GLY A 137 -13.85 -7.86 1.27
CA GLY A 137 -14.55 -7.07 2.27
C GLY A 137 -15.53 -6.07 1.65
N TYR A 138 -15.12 -5.39 0.58
CA TYR A 138 -16.01 -4.52 -0.17
C TYR A 138 -17.25 -5.27 -0.64
N THR A 139 -17.13 -6.48 -1.17
CA THR A 139 -18.26 -7.25 -1.71
C THR A 139 -19.22 -7.84 -0.66
N GLU A 140 -18.86 -7.86 0.62
CA GLU A 140 -19.63 -8.50 1.69
C GLU A 140 -20.85 -7.72 2.18
N GLU A 141 -20.80 -6.39 2.17
CA GLU A 141 -21.87 -5.55 2.71
C GLU A 141 -22.72 -4.96 1.58
N PRO A 142 -24.01 -5.29 1.38
CA PRO A 142 -24.83 -4.86 0.23
C PRO A 142 -24.87 -3.35 -0.07
#